data_AF-A0A7C3KWE7-F1
#
_entry.id   AF-A0A7C3KWE7-F1
#
_cell.length_a   1.000
_cell.length_b   1.000
_cell.length_c   1.000
_cell.angle_alpha   90.00
_cell.angle_beta   90.00
_cell.angle_gamma   90.00
#
_symmetry.space_group_name_H-M   'P 1'
#
loop_
_entity.id
_entity.type
_entity.pdbx_description
1 polymer ?
#
loop_
_entity_poly.entity_id
_entity_poly.type
_entity_poly.pdbx_seq_one_letter_code
_entity_poly.pdbx_strand_id
1 'polypeptide(L)'
;MATYTYTAVDASGRTVRGEVDAESESLVLKKLHDQQLHVTSISPARSKGAGGGRLFGPSRVKLKNLVVFSRQFATMINAGIPMLRCLEILQTQTKDPVLKQCLASVGSDVSSGLSLNEAIMKHPAVFNKLYVNMVKAAELGGVLDTILDRLANFLEYELEVRSKIKSAMMYPVLVLIFSVVMLFALFTFVLPKFK
;
A
#
# COMPACT_ATOMS: atom_id res chain seq x y z
N MET A 1 4.13 26.14 -1.97
CA MET A 1 5.24 26.32 -1.02
C MET A 1 6.02 25.03 -0.97
N ALA A 2 7.33 25.07 -1.26
CA ALA A 2 8.21 23.92 -1.18
C ALA A 2 9.20 24.12 -0.04
N THR A 3 9.48 23.06 0.71
CA THR A 3 10.47 23.08 1.78
C THR A 3 11.85 22.84 1.18
N TYR A 4 12.82 23.68 1.52
CA TYR A 4 14.22 23.55 1.11
C TYR A 4 15.08 23.28 2.33
N THR A 5 15.99 22.31 2.23
CA THR A 5 17.00 22.10 3.26
C THR A 5 18.26 22.84 2.87
N TYR A 6 18.80 23.63 3.79
CA TYR A 6 20.02 24.39 3.57
C TYR A 6 21.10 24.00 4.58
N THR A 7 22.33 23.99 4.11
CA THR A 7 23.52 24.03 4.96
C THR A 7 24.24 25.34 4.66
N ALA A 8 24.35 26.18 5.69
CA ALA A 8 25.05 27.45 5.59
C ALA A 8 26.09 27.56 6.71
N VAL A 9 27.07 28.41 6.51
CA VAL A 9 28.14 28.70 7.47
C VAL A 9 27.91 30.10 8.01
N ASP A 10 27.87 30.20 9.33
CA ASP A 10 27.79 31.47 10.04
C ASP A 10 29.16 32.17 10.06
N ALA A 11 29.21 33.48 10.33
CA ALA A 11 30.44 34.29 10.35
C ALA A 11 31.51 33.75 11.34
N SER A 12 31.09 32.94 12.31
CA SER A 12 31.92 32.23 13.27
C SER A 12 32.57 30.93 12.73
N GLY A 13 32.34 30.58 11.47
CA GLY A 13 32.83 29.35 10.83
C GLY A 13 32.04 28.09 11.22
N ARG A 14 30.90 28.24 11.89
CA ARG A 14 30.04 27.13 12.32
C ARG A 14 29.03 26.79 11.24
N THR A 15 28.89 25.49 10.94
CA THR A 15 27.89 25.00 9.99
C THR A 15 26.52 24.91 10.67
N VAL A 16 25.53 25.58 10.09
CA VAL A 16 24.13 25.58 10.52
C VAL A 16 23.29 24.89 9.45
N ARG A 17 22.47 23.94 9.87
CA ARG A 17 21.55 23.19 9.00
C ARG A 17 20.12 23.50 9.40
N GLY A 18 19.28 23.82 8.43
CA GLY A 18 17.87 24.16 8.68
C GLY A 18 16.99 23.86 7.48
N GLU A 19 15.68 23.92 7.71
CA GLU A 19 14.66 23.84 6.67
C GLU A 19 14.01 25.22 6.53
N VAL A 20 13.73 25.63 5.28
CA VAL A 20 13.07 26.89 5.00
C VAL A 20 12.04 26.71 3.90
N ASP A 21 10.83 27.21 4.15
CA ASP A 21 9.76 27.21 3.16
C ASP A 21 9.92 28.42 2.23
N ALA A 22 9.98 28.12 0.93
CA ALA A 22 10.08 29.11 -0.13
C ALA A 22 9.37 28.65 -1.40
N GLU A 23 9.06 29.59 -2.29
CA GLU A 23 8.44 29.29 -3.58
C GLU A 23 9.46 29.05 -4.69
N SER A 24 10.70 29.49 -4.49
CA SER A 24 11.83 29.27 -5.39
C SER A 24 13.15 29.20 -4.63
N GLU A 25 14.15 28.56 -5.23
CA GLU A 25 15.52 28.51 -4.72
C GLU A 25 16.16 29.91 -4.60
N SER A 26 15.80 30.83 -5.51
CA SER A 26 16.25 32.23 -5.46
C SER A 26 15.72 32.97 -4.22
N LEU A 27 14.52 32.64 -3.73
CA LEU A 27 13.97 33.20 -2.48
C LEU A 27 14.65 32.61 -1.24
N VAL A 28 15.12 31.37 -1.30
CA VAL A 28 15.91 30.74 -0.22
C VAL A 28 17.26 31.46 -0.08
N LEU A 29 17.96 31.68 -1.18
CA LEU A 29 19.23 32.43 -1.18
C LEU A 29 19.07 33.82 -0.59
N LYS A 30 18.02 34.55 -0.98
CA LYS A 30 17.76 35.90 -0.46
C LYS A 30 17.50 35.89 1.04
N LYS A 31 16.66 34.97 1.54
CA LYS A 31 16.40 34.82 2.99
C LYS A 31 17.65 34.46 3.79
N LEU A 32 18.53 33.61 3.25
CA LEU A 32 19.76 33.19 3.94
C LEU A 32 20.85 34.26 3.88
N HIS A 33 20.90 35.04 2.79
CA HIS A 33 21.77 36.20 2.67
C HIS A 33 21.39 37.32 3.65
N ASP A 34 20.09 37.60 3.82
CA ASP A 34 19.59 38.58 4.80
C ASP A 34 19.92 38.19 6.26
N GLN A 35 20.20 36.90 6.51
CA GLN A 35 20.63 36.37 7.81
C GLN A 35 22.16 36.29 7.98
N GLN A 36 22.94 36.86 7.05
CA GLN A 36 24.41 36.82 7.04
C GLN A 36 25.00 35.39 7.02
N LEU A 37 24.23 34.41 6.57
CA LEU A 37 24.65 33.02 6.47
C LEU A 37 25.21 32.73 5.07
N HIS A 38 26.47 32.31 4.99
CA HIS A 38 27.10 31.91 3.73
C HIS A 38 26.67 30.50 3.36
N VAL A 39 25.80 30.40 2.37
CA VAL A 39 25.24 29.14 1.89
C VAL A 39 26.31 28.29 1.21
N THR A 40 26.55 27.08 1.73
CA THR A 40 27.49 26.11 1.12
C THR A 40 26.75 25.10 0.24
N SER A 41 25.49 24.80 0.54
CA SER A 41 24.64 23.95 -0.32
C SER A 41 23.16 24.20 -0.05
N ILE A 42 22.38 24.37 -1.13
CA ILE A 42 20.91 24.33 -1.09
C ILE A 42 20.48 23.06 -1.80
N SER A 43 19.68 22.24 -1.13
CA SER A 43 18.98 21.14 -1.79
C SER A 43 17.49 21.40 -1.65
N PRO A 44 16.68 21.23 -2.71
CA PRO A 44 15.26 21.04 -2.50
C PRO A 44 15.10 19.88 -1.54
N ALA A 45 14.33 20.05 -0.47
CA ALA A 45 13.93 18.91 0.34
C ALA A 45 12.98 18.15 -0.58
N ARG A 46 13.53 17.20 -1.35
CA ARG A 46 12.73 16.24 -2.10
C ARG A 46 11.67 15.77 -1.11
N SER A 47 10.41 16.00 -1.47
CA SER A 47 9.23 15.39 -0.85
C SER A 47 9.66 14.05 -0.25
N LYS A 48 9.41 13.85 1.06
CA LYS A 48 9.51 12.54 1.71
C LYS A 48 8.44 11.62 1.12
N GLY A 49 8.60 11.29 -0.16
CA GLY A 49 7.69 10.56 -1.01
C GLY A 49 8.50 10.01 -2.17
N ALA A 50 8.71 8.70 -2.14
CA ALA A 50 9.29 7.87 -3.20
C ALA A 50 10.81 8.01 -3.44
N GLY A 51 11.61 7.31 -2.62
CA GLY A 51 13.04 7.13 -2.93
C GLY A 51 13.78 6.05 -2.15
N GLY A 52 13.10 5.21 -1.35
CA GLY A 52 13.73 4.16 -0.56
C GLY A 52 13.36 2.77 -1.08
N GLY A 53 14.27 2.13 -1.81
CA GLY A 53 14.38 0.67 -1.95
C GLY A 53 13.14 -0.10 -2.43
N ARG A 54 12.79 -0.02 -3.72
CA ARG A 54 12.02 -1.09 -4.37
C ARG A 54 12.93 -2.29 -4.67
N LEU A 55 13.42 -2.97 -3.62
CA LEU A 55 13.96 -4.32 -3.74
C LEU A 55 12.87 -5.40 -3.64
N PHE A 56 11.70 -5.03 -3.09
CA PHE A 56 10.54 -5.89 -3.04
C PHE A 56 9.54 -5.41 -4.09
N GLY A 57 9.02 -6.33 -4.90
CA GLY A 57 8.15 -6.09 -6.05
C GLY A 57 6.86 -5.29 -5.72
N PRO A 58 5.95 -5.12 -6.69
CA PRO A 58 4.74 -4.32 -6.49
C PRO A 58 4.00 -4.79 -5.23
N SER A 59 3.86 -3.89 -4.26
CA SER A 59 3.23 -4.18 -2.98
C SER A 59 1.79 -4.63 -3.23
N ARG A 60 1.52 -5.92 -3.05
CA ARG A 60 0.17 -6.50 -3.22
C ARG A 60 -0.63 -6.32 -1.94
N VAL A 61 -1.91 -6.03 -2.09
CA VAL A 61 -2.85 -5.98 -0.97
C VAL A 61 -3.05 -7.40 -0.41
N LYS A 62 -3.10 -7.53 0.91
CA LYS A 62 -3.41 -8.82 1.55
C LYS A 62 -4.85 -9.21 1.20
N LEU A 63 -5.06 -10.47 0.80
CA LEU A 63 -6.40 -10.98 0.45
C LEU A 63 -7.45 -10.66 1.52
N LYS A 64 -7.10 -10.81 2.81
CA LYS A 64 -7.98 -10.48 3.93
C LYS A 64 -8.50 -9.03 3.89
N ASN A 65 -7.66 -8.06 3.52
CA ASN A 65 -8.05 -6.66 3.45
C ASN A 65 -9.00 -6.41 2.26
N LEU A 66 -8.73 -7.06 1.13
CA LEU A 66 -9.60 -7.00 -0.05
C LEU A 66 -10.98 -7.62 0.21
N VAL A 67 -11.02 -8.73 0.95
CA VAL A 67 -12.26 -9.41 1.37
C VAL A 67 -13.12 -8.49 2.23
N VAL A 68 -12.54 -7.92 3.28
CA VAL A 68 -13.25 -6.99 4.18
C VAL A 68 -13.77 -5.78 3.41
N PHE A 69 -12.93 -5.17 2.57
CA PHE A 69 -13.34 -4.07 1.69
C PHE A 69 -14.54 -4.47 0.82
N SER A 70 -14.46 -5.59 0.12
CA SER A 70 -15.49 -6.02 -0.84
C SER A 70 -16.80 -6.33 -0.15
N ARG A 71 -16.76 -6.96 1.04
CA ARG A 71 -17.95 -7.20 1.87
C ARG A 71 -18.59 -5.88 2.31
N GLN A 72 -17.81 -4.96 2.87
CA GLN A 72 -18.34 -3.67 3.32
C GLN A 72 -18.89 -2.84 2.16
N PHE A 73 -18.22 -2.87 1.01
CA PHE A 73 -18.68 -2.20 -0.20
C PHE A 73 -20.01 -2.77 -0.68
N ALA A 74 -20.13 -4.10 -0.78
CA ALA A 74 -21.37 -4.76 -1.15
C ALA A 74 -22.52 -4.41 -0.19
N THR A 75 -22.27 -4.45 1.13
CA THR A 75 -23.28 -4.10 2.14
C THR A 75 -23.78 -2.66 2.00
N MET A 76 -22.88 -1.71 1.79
CA MET A 76 -23.27 -0.30 1.65
C MET A 76 -23.99 -0.01 0.33
N ILE A 77 -23.57 -0.63 -0.77
CA ILE A 77 -24.26 -0.51 -2.07
C ILE A 77 -25.66 -1.12 -1.98
N ASN A 78 -25.81 -2.27 -1.35
CA ASN A 78 -27.13 -2.90 -1.11
C ASN A 78 -28.04 -2.03 -0.23
N ALA A 79 -27.46 -1.33 0.76
CA ALA A 79 -28.17 -0.34 1.58
C ALA A 79 -28.53 0.96 0.83
N GLY A 80 -28.23 1.07 -0.46
CA GLY A 80 -28.55 2.23 -1.28
C GLY A 80 -27.64 3.44 -1.06
N ILE A 81 -26.50 3.26 -0.38
CA ILE A 81 -25.54 4.35 -0.17
C ILE A 81 -24.86 4.66 -1.52
N PRO A 82 -24.75 5.95 -1.92
CA PRO A 82 -24.11 6.32 -3.17
C PRO A 82 -22.69 5.78 -3.30
N MET A 83 -22.36 5.23 -4.47
CA MET A 83 -21.08 4.55 -4.73
C MET A 83 -19.84 5.38 -4.36
N LEU A 84 -19.82 6.66 -4.75
CA LEU A 84 -18.70 7.54 -4.45
C LEU A 84 -18.53 7.72 -2.94
N ARG A 85 -19.64 7.84 -2.20
CA ARG A 85 -19.62 7.95 -0.75
C ARG A 85 -19.13 6.67 -0.09
N CYS A 86 -19.53 5.50 -0.60
CA CYS A 86 -19.01 4.22 -0.15
C CYS A 86 -17.48 4.15 -0.31
N LEU A 87 -16.94 4.58 -1.46
CA LEU A 87 -15.50 4.58 -1.72
C LEU A 87 -14.73 5.49 -0.76
N GLU A 88 -15.24 6.70 -0.47
CA GLU A 88 -14.64 7.63 0.51
C GLU A 88 -14.62 7.04 1.92
N ILE A 89 -15.74 6.44 2.35
CA ILE A 89 -15.85 5.80 3.68
C ILE A 89 -14.83 4.66 3.78
N LEU A 90 -14.72 3.80 2.77
CA LEU A 90 -13.80 2.67 2.79
C LEU A 90 -12.33 3.10 2.69
N GLN A 91 -12.05 4.16 1.93
CA GLN A 91 -10.72 4.75 1.85
C GLN A 91 -10.25 5.26 3.23
N THR A 92 -11.14 5.86 4.01
CA THR A 92 -10.80 6.37 5.35
C THR A 92 -10.70 5.24 6.39
N GLN A 93 -11.50 4.19 6.27
CA GLN A 93 -11.49 3.05 7.20
C GLN A 93 -10.36 2.04 6.94
N THR A 94 -9.84 1.95 5.71
CA THR A 94 -8.82 0.95 5.40
C THR A 94 -7.47 1.27 6.04
N LYS A 95 -6.87 0.26 6.65
CA LYS A 95 -5.54 0.34 7.29
C LYS A 95 -4.40 0.01 6.32
N ASP A 96 -4.72 -0.59 5.17
CA ASP A 96 -3.72 -0.98 4.18
C ASP A 96 -3.37 0.23 3.30
N PRO A 97 -2.11 0.72 3.31
CA PRO A 97 -1.74 1.93 2.60
C PRO A 97 -1.85 1.76 1.08
N VAL A 98 -1.64 0.56 0.55
CA VAL A 98 -1.78 0.28 -0.90
C VAL A 98 -3.24 0.35 -1.29
N LEU A 99 -4.11 -0.30 -0.51
CA LEU A 99 -5.55 -0.25 -0.76
C LEU A 99 -6.08 1.17 -0.61
N LYS A 100 -5.62 1.93 0.40
CA LYS A 100 -5.99 3.34 0.60
C LYS A 100 -5.68 4.20 -0.61
N GLN A 101 -4.47 4.09 -1.15
CA GLN A 101 -4.05 4.84 -2.34
C GLN A 101 -4.84 4.41 -3.57
N CYS A 102 -5.10 3.11 -3.72
CA CYS A 102 -5.92 2.57 -4.79
C CYS A 102 -7.35 3.13 -4.74
N LEU A 103 -8.01 3.09 -3.57
CA LEU A 103 -9.36 3.63 -3.40
C LEU A 103 -9.43 5.14 -3.62
N ALA A 104 -8.39 5.89 -3.24
CA ALA A 104 -8.31 7.33 -3.54
C ALA A 104 -8.29 7.58 -5.06
N SER A 105 -7.49 6.82 -5.80
CA SER A 105 -7.42 6.92 -7.26
C SER A 105 -8.73 6.50 -7.91
N VAL A 106 -9.34 5.40 -7.47
CA VAL A 106 -10.62 4.90 -7.99
C VAL A 106 -11.74 5.91 -7.72
N GLY A 107 -11.81 6.47 -6.49
CA GLY A 107 -12.79 7.49 -6.14
C GLY A 107 -12.64 8.76 -7.00
N SER A 108 -11.40 9.20 -7.23
CA SER A 108 -11.13 10.34 -8.13
C SER A 108 -11.58 10.06 -9.56
N ASP A 109 -11.26 8.88 -10.09
CA ASP A 109 -11.64 8.48 -11.45
C ASP A 109 -13.17 8.42 -11.60
N VAL A 110 -13.87 7.78 -10.67
CA VAL A 110 -15.33 7.69 -10.68
C VAL A 110 -15.97 9.08 -10.53
N SER A 111 -15.41 9.95 -9.68
CA SER A 111 -15.88 11.35 -9.55
C SER A 111 -15.70 12.17 -10.83
N SER A 112 -14.71 11.82 -11.65
CA SER A 112 -14.47 12.44 -12.96
C SER A 112 -15.35 11.88 -14.08
N GLY A 113 -16.19 10.87 -13.78
CA GLY A 113 -17.14 10.28 -14.72
C GLY A 113 -16.68 8.98 -15.38
N LEU A 114 -15.53 8.42 -14.98
CA LEU A 114 -15.13 7.08 -15.42
C LEU A 114 -16.04 6.02 -14.79
N SER A 115 -16.28 4.95 -15.54
CA SER A 115 -17.00 3.79 -15.02
C SER A 115 -16.21 3.11 -13.89
N LEU A 116 -16.90 2.45 -12.96
CA LEU A 116 -16.27 1.77 -11.83
C LEU A 116 -15.31 0.68 -12.32
N ASN A 117 -15.71 -0.08 -13.34
CA ASN A 117 -14.86 -1.09 -13.96
C ASN A 117 -13.56 -0.49 -14.53
N GLU A 118 -13.64 0.61 -15.28
CA GLU A 118 -12.45 1.26 -15.86
C GLU A 118 -11.50 1.78 -14.79
N ALA A 119 -12.04 2.38 -13.73
CA ALA A 119 -11.25 2.88 -12.61
C ALA A 119 -10.51 1.73 -11.89
N ILE A 120 -11.20 0.62 -11.60
CA ILE A 120 -10.63 -0.56 -10.93
C ILE A 120 -9.61 -1.28 -11.83
N MET A 121 -9.83 -1.33 -13.15
CA MET A 121 -8.95 -1.99 -14.10
C MET A 121 -7.53 -1.42 -14.13
N LYS A 122 -7.37 -0.13 -13.80
CA LYS A 122 -6.05 0.53 -13.68
C LYS A 122 -5.19 -0.03 -12.54
N HIS A 123 -5.76 -0.83 -11.63
CA HIS A 123 -5.10 -1.33 -10.42
C HIS A 123 -5.00 -2.88 -10.38
N PRO A 124 -4.30 -3.53 -11.33
CA PRO A 124 -4.23 -5.00 -11.43
C PRO A 124 -3.46 -5.66 -10.26
N ALA A 125 -2.71 -4.88 -9.48
CA ALA A 125 -2.02 -5.36 -8.27
C ALA A 125 -2.97 -5.58 -7.08
N VAL A 126 -4.15 -4.97 -7.12
CA VAL A 126 -5.19 -5.05 -6.08
C VAL A 126 -6.35 -5.91 -6.57
N PHE A 127 -6.84 -5.64 -7.78
CA PHE A 127 -7.99 -6.32 -8.36
C PHE A 127 -7.56 -7.28 -9.46
N ASN A 128 -7.92 -8.56 -9.30
CA ASN A 128 -7.61 -9.57 -10.30
C ASN A 128 -8.58 -9.46 -11.50
N LYS A 129 -8.27 -10.18 -12.60
CA LYS A 129 -9.10 -10.16 -13.81
C LYS A 129 -10.56 -10.58 -13.56
N LEU A 130 -10.78 -11.55 -12.67
CA LEU A 130 -12.12 -12.01 -12.32
C LEU A 130 -12.93 -10.89 -11.66
N TYR A 131 -12.35 -10.19 -10.70
CA TYR A 131 -12.95 -9.06 -10.00
C TYR A 131 -13.39 -7.98 -10.99
N VAL A 132 -12.47 -7.55 -11.87
CA VAL A 132 -12.73 -6.53 -12.89
C VAL A 132 -13.85 -6.96 -13.83
N ASN A 133 -13.81 -8.20 -14.33
CA ASN A 133 -14.85 -8.70 -15.24
C ASN A 133 -16.23 -8.83 -14.58
N MET A 134 -16.29 -9.20 -13.30
CA MET A 134 -17.53 -9.26 -12.54
C MET A 134 -18.13 -7.87 -12.35
N VAL A 135 -17.31 -6.88 -11.96
CA VAL A 135 -17.76 -5.48 -11.85
C VAL A 135 -18.22 -4.94 -13.20
N LYS A 136 -17.51 -5.23 -14.29
CA LYS A 136 -17.92 -4.86 -15.65
C LYS A 136 -19.30 -5.40 -16.00
N ALA A 137 -19.54 -6.68 -15.75
CA ALA A 137 -20.83 -7.31 -16.01
C ALA A 137 -21.94 -6.70 -15.15
N ALA A 138 -21.62 -6.37 -13.89
CA ALA A 138 -22.55 -5.76 -12.96
C ALA A 138 -22.97 -4.35 -13.37
N GLU A 139 -22.00 -3.53 -13.81
CA GLU A 139 -22.21 -2.15 -14.23
C GLU A 139 -22.99 -2.09 -15.56
N LEU A 140 -22.66 -2.93 -16.53
CA LEU A 140 -23.42 -3.05 -17.78
C LEU A 140 -24.84 -3.60 -17.57
N GLY A 141 -25.01 -4.51 -16.61
CA GLY A 141 -26.29 -5.13 -16.28
C GLY A 141 -27.13 -4.34 -15.29
N GLY A 142 -26.62 -3.25 -14.70
CA GLY A 142 -27.31 -2.47 -13.67
C GLY A 142 -27.58 -3.24 -12.37
N VAL A 143 -26.87 -4.34 -12.12
CA VAL A 143 -27.09 -5.28 -10.99
C VAL A 143 -25.88 -5.32 -10.06
N LEU A 144 -25.37 -4.13 -9.73
CA LEU A 144 -24.15 -3.96 -8.93
C LEU A 144 -24.29 -4.51 -7.51
N ASP A 145 -25.45 -4.33 -6.90
CA ASP A 145 -25.82 -4.85 -5.58
C ASP A 145 -25.62 -6.37 -5.48
N THR A 146 -26.20 -7.12 -6.42
CA THR A 146 -26.24 -8.57 -6.42
C THR A 146 -24.88 -9.16 -6.77
N ILE A 147 -24.19 -8.56 -7.74
CA ILE A 147 -22.88 -9.06 -8.17
C ILE A 147 -21.78 -8.73 -7.15
N LEU A 148 -21.80 -7.57 -6.51
CA LEU A 148 -20.85 -7.26 -5.44
C LEU A 148 -21.04 -8.19 -4.24
N ASP A 149 -22.28 -8.55 -3.88
CA ASP A 149 -22.52 -9.53 -2.82
C ASP A 149 -21.96 -10.92 -3.18
N ARG A 150 -22.22 -11.40 -4.41
CA ARG A 150 -21.64 -12.65 -4.92
C ARG A 150 -20.11 -12.61 -4.93
N LEU A 151 -19.53 -11.48 -5.33
CA LEU A 151 -18.08 -11.28 -5.36
C LEU A 151 -17.49 -11.30 -3.94
N ALA A 152 -18.15 -10.67 -2.98
CA ALA A 152 -17.76 -10.71 -1.57
C ALA A 152 -17.82 -12.14 -1.01
N ASN A 153 -18.93 -12.86 -1.25
CA ASN A 153 -19.09 -14.27 -0.86
C ASN A 153 -17.97 -15.14 -1.45
N PHE A 154 -17.64 -14.95 -2.73
CA PHE A 154 -16.57 -15.68 -3.40
C PHE A 154 -15.21 -15.42 -2.75
N LEU A 155 -14.87 -14.16 -2.48
CA LEU A 155 -13.60 -13.81 -1.85
C LEU A 155 -13.49 -14.32 -0.41
N GLU A 156 -14.58 -14.30 0.36
CA GLU A 156 -14.64 -14.89 1.69
C GLU A 156 -14.39 -16.40 1.65
N TYR A 157 -15.05 -17.10 0.73
CA TYR A 157 -14.82 -18.53 0.52
C TYR A 157 -13.36 -18.81 0.10
N GLU A 158 -12.79 -18.02 -0.81
CA GLU A 158 -11.39 -18.15 -1.22
C GLU A 158 -10.43 -17.97 -0.03
N LEU A 159 -10.68 -16.96 0.81
CA LEU A 159 -9.90 -16.72 2.02
C LEU A 159 -10.02 -17.88 3.02
N GLU A 160 -11.21 -18.41 3.23
CA GLU A 160 -11.47 -19.53 4.12
C GLU A 160 -10.73 -20.79 3.64
N VAL A 161 -10.84 -21.14 2.36
CA VAL A 161 -10.15 -22.28 1.76
C VAL A 161 -8.64 -22.14 1.91
N ARG A 162 -8.07 -20.97 1.59
CA ARG A 162 -6.64 -20.72 1.77
C ARG A 162 -6.21 -20.82 3.24
N SER A 163 -7.04 -20.34 4.15
CA SER A 163 -6.77 -20.45 5.60
C SER A 163 -6.78 -21.90 6.06
N LYS A 164 -7.76 -22.71 5.62
CA LYS A 164 -7.83 -24.14 5.93
C LYS A 164 -6.61 -24.90 5.41
N ILE A 165 -6.19 -24.64 4.17
CA ILE A 165 -4.98 -25.23 3.59
C ILE A 165 -3.75 -24.84 4.42
N LYS A 166 -3.62 -23.56 4.78
CA LYS A 166 -2.50 -23.10 5.60
C LYS A 166 -2.47 -23.78 6.97
N SER A 167 -3.63 -23.93 7.61
CA SER A 167 -3.73 -24.63 8.89
C SER A 167 -3.40 -26.12 8.77
N ALA A 168 -3.86 -26.80 7.72
CA ALA A 168 -3.55 -28.21 7.47
C ALA A 168 -2.05 -28.44 7.21
N MET A 169 -1.37 -27.49 6.56
CA MET A 169 0.07 -27.53 6.31
C MET A 169 0.94 -27.25 7.54
N MET A 170 0.35 -26.75 8.64
CA MET A 170 1.12 -26.40 9.85
C MET A 170 1.85 -27.62 10.43
N TYR A 171 1.16 -28.75 10.61
CA TYR A 171 1.75 -29.94 11.20
C TYR A 171 2.88 -30.54 10.32
N PRO A 172 2.68 -30.77 9.00
CA PRO A 172 3.77 -31.22 8.12
C PRO A 172 5.00 -30.31 8.16
N VAL A 173 4.81 -28.99 8.16
CA VAL A 173 5.92 -28.02 8.19
C VAL A 173 6.68 -28.10 9.51
N LEU A 174 5.97 -28.17 10.65
CA LEU A 174 6.61 -28.29 11.97
C LEU A 174 7.43 -29.58 12.10
N VAL A 175 6.88 -30.72 11.66
CA VAL A 175 7.59 -32.01 11.69
C VAL A 175 8.81 -32.00 10.77
N LEU A 176 8.71 -31.38 9.58
CA LEU A 176 9.82 -31.26 8.66
C LEU A 176 10.95 -30.38 9.23
N ILE A 177 10.61 -29.23 9.84
CA ILE A 177 11.59 -28.37 10.51
C ILE A 177 12.28 -29.13 11.64
N PHE A 178 11.52 -29.83 12.49
CA PHE A 178 12.09 -30.61 13.59
C PHE A 178 13.03 -31.71 13.09
N SER A 179 12.62 -32.42 12.04
CA SER A 179 13.44 -33.47 11.40
C SER A 179 14.77 -32.90 10.88
N VAL A 180 14.74 -31.75 10.20
CA VAL A 180 15.96 -31.08 9.68
C VAL A 180 16.87 -30.63 10.82
N VAL A 181 16.31 -30.06 11.89
CA VAL A 181 17.07 -29.64 13.07
C VAL A 181 17.75 -30.84 13.75
N MET A 182 17.02 -31.95 13.93
CA MET A 182 17.57 -33.18 14.50
C MET A 182 18.71 -33.76 13.65
N LEU A 183 18.54 -33.80 12.32
CA LEU A 183 19.58 -34.25 11.39
C LEU A 183 20.83 -33.36 11.48
N PHE A 184 20.65 -32.04 11.52
CA PHE A 184 21.75 -31.09 11.66
C PHE A 184 22.49 -31.27 12.98
N ALA A 185 21.77 -31.47 14.09
CA ALA A 185 22.37 -31.74 15.40
C ALA A 185 23.17 -33.05 15.42
N LEU A 186 22.66 -34.10 14.77
CA LEU A 186 23.35 -35.38 14.63
C LEU A 186 24.68 -35.21 13.88
N PHE A 187 24.68 -34.55 12.73
CA PHE A 187 25.90 -34.32 11.95
C PHE A 187 26.91 -33.41 12.66
N THR A 188 26.45 -32.39 13.40
CA THR A 188 27.33 -31.40 14.01
C THR A 188 27.91 -31.84 15.36
N PHE A 189 27.14 -32.54 16.20
CA PHE A 189 27.56 -32.87 17.56
C PHE A 189 27.88 -34.34 17.76
N VAL A 190 27.10 -35.24 17.14
CA VAL A 190 27.16 -36.68 17.42
C VAL A 190 28.22 -37.35 16.55
N LEU A 191 28.17 -37.14 15.23
CA LEU A 191 29.09 -37.76 14.28
C LEU A 191 30.58 -37.45 14.52
N PRO A 192 31.02 -36.22 14.87
CA PRO A 192 32.44 -35.96 15.12
C PRO A 192 32.98 -36.60 16.40
N LYS A 193 32.13 -37.00 17.36
CA LYS A 193 32.57 -37.70 18.59
C LYS A 193 32.97 -39.16 18.35
N PHE A 194 32.59 -39.73 17.19
CA PHE A 194 32.91 -41.10 16.80
C PHE A 194 34.20 -41.20 15.97
N LYS A 195 34.99 -40.12 15.89
CA LYS A 195 36.30 -40.08 15.25
C LYS A 195 37.37 -39.70 16.27
#